data_AF-A0A920JXV6-F1
#
_entry.id   AF-A0A920JXV6-F1
#
_cell.length_a   1.000
_cell.length_b   1.000
_cell.length_c   1.000
_cell.angle_alpha   90.00
_cell.angle_beta   90.00
_cell.angle_gamma   90.00
#
_symmetry.space_group_name_H-M   'P 1'
#
loop_
_entity.id
_entity.type
_entity.pdbx_description
1 polymer ?
#
loop_
_entity_poly.entity_id
_entity_poly.type
_entity_poly.pdbx_seq_one_letter_code
_entity_poly.pdbx_strand_id
1 'polypeptide(L)'
;MAEVDQRVYGQNKPIIKREEIAEKFCEYIDNEMRKGTKLHSMTRHMLGLFRGVKGAKQFRRYLSENAYSENASIDVLYKALSKTEGAT
;
A
#
# COMPACT_ATOMS: atom_id res chain seq x y z
N MET A 1 -5.76 14.96 -10.39
CA MET A 1 -4.31 15.19 -10.22
C MET A 1 -3.50 13.92 -10.54
N ALA A 2 -3.80 13.24 -11.66
CA ALA A 2 -3.13 12.01 -12.09
C ALA A 2 -2.74 12.09 -13.59
N GLU A 3 -2.37 13.28 -14.06
CA GLU A 3 -2.06 13.54 -15.48
C GLU A 3 -0.69 14.18 -15.71
N VAL A 4 0.13 14.38 -14.67
CA VAL A 4 1.35 15.19 -14.79
C VAL A 4 2.62 14.34 -15.02
N ASP A 5 2.63 13.05 -14.68
CA ASP A 5 3.86 12.24 -14.74
C ASP A 5 4.20 11.69 -16.14
N GLN A 6 3.25 11.69 -17.09
CA GLN A 6 3.49 11.11 -18.42
C GLN A 6 4.30 11.99 -19.37
N ARG A 7 4.40 13.29 -19.11
CA ARG A 7 5.04 14.23 -20.06
C ARG A 7 6.55 14.41 -19.86
N VAL A 8 7.11 13.99 -18.73
CA VAL A 8 8.49 14.35 -18.37
C VAL A 8 9.50 13.22 -18.61
N TYR A 9 9.11 11.94 -18.51
CA TYR A 9 10.10 10.86 -18.40
C TYR A 9 10.19 9.84 -19.54
N GLY A 10 9.43 9.99 -20.64
CA GLY A 10 9.68 9.22 -21.88
C GLY A 10 9.81 7.70 -21.71
N GLN A 11 9.21 7.13 -20.66
CA GLN A 11 9.28 5.69 -20.40
C GLN A 11 7.92 5.10 -20.72
N ASN A 12 7.89 4.30 -21.78
CA ASN A 12 6.78 3.45 -22.20
C ASN A 12 6.60 2.29 -21.19
N LYS A 13 6.46 2.63 -19.91
CA LYS A 13 6.20 1.67 -18.84
C LYS A 13 4.69 1.46 -18.80
N PRO A 14 4.20 0.20 -18.86
CA PRO A 14 2.79 -0.06 -18.69
C PRO A 14 2.33 0.60 -17.38
N ILE A 15 1.15 1.21 -17.40
CA ILE A 15 0.52 1.73 -16.18
C ILE A 15 0.30 0.51 -15.28
N ILE A 16 1.23 0.27 -14.36
CA ILE A 16 1.13 -0.84 -13.42
C ILE A 16 -0.16 -0.61 -12.64
N LYS A 17 -1.06 -1.58 -12.70
CA LYS A 17 -2.34 -1.48 -11.99
C LYS A 17 -2.04 -1.37 -10.50
N ARG A 18 -2.89 -0.62 -9.79
CA ARG A 18 -2.70 -0.39 -8.34
C ARG A 18 -2.70 -1.70 -7.56
N GLU A 19 -3.45 -2.71 -8.03
CA GLU A 19 -3.43 -4.07 -7.51
C GLU A 19 -2.01 -4.67 -7.53
N GLU A 20 -1.36 -4.66 -8.70
CA GLU A 20 -0.03 -5.27 -8.89
C GLU A 20 1.06 -4.53 -8.09
N ILE A 21 0.93 -3.22 -7.92
CA ILE A 21 1.80 -2.45 -7.01
C ILE A 21 1.57 -2.92 -5.56
N ALA A 22 0.31 -3.08 -5.15
CA ALA A 22 -0.02 -3.50 -3.79
C ALA A 22 0.50 -4.92 -3.49
N GLU A 23 0.35 -5.87 -4.42
CA GLU A 23 0.87 -7.24 -4.28
C GLU A 23 2.39 -7.27 -4.11
N LYS A 24 3.13 -6.62 -5.01
CA LYS A 24 4.61 -6.52 -4.91
C LYS A 24 5.04 -5.87 -3.60
N PHE A 25 4.26 -4.91 -3.11
CA PHE A 25 4.53 -4.25 -1.84
C PHE A 25 4.23 -5.15 -0.64
N CYS A 26 3.20 -5.99 -0.70
CA CYS A 26 2.93 -7.01 0.32
C CYS A 26 4.07 -8.02 0.41
N GLU A 27 4.58 -8.52 -0.72
CA GLU A 27 5.73 -9.44 -0.74
C GLU A 27 6.99 -8.79 -0.16
N TYR A 28 7.25 -7.53 -0.52
CA TYR A 28 8.37 -6.77 0.04
C TYR A 28 8.24 -6.63 1.55
N ILE A 29 7.05 -6.23 2.04
CA ILE A 29 6.81 -6.06 3.48
C ILE A 29 6.96 -7.39 4.22
N ASP A 30 6.44 -8.50 3.71
CA ASP A 30 6.58 -9.82 4.36
C ASP A 30 8.06 -10.19 4.52
N ASN A 31 8.85 -9.99 3.47
CA ASN A 31 10.29 -10.23 3.50
C ASN A 31 11.04 -9.33 4.49
N GLU A 32 10.67 -8.06 4.57
CA GLU A 32 11.30 -7.11 5.52
C GLU A 32 10.88 -7.39 6.97
N MET A 33 9.65 -7.82 7.21
CA MET A 33 9.19 -8.23 8.54
C MET A 33 9.96 -9.44 9.06
N ARG A 34 10.28 -10.40 8.19
CA ARG A 34 11.16 -11.55 8.52
C ARG A 34 12.58 -11.12 8.91
N LYS A 35 13.03 -9.95 8.48
CA LYS A 35 14.32 -9.35 8.86
C LYS A 35 14.23 -8.50 10.13
N GLY A 36 13.06 -8.40 10.75
CA GLY A 36 12.82 -7.62 11.97
C GLY A 36 12.33 -6.19 11.74
N THR A 37 12.03 -5.80 10.49
CA THR A 37 11.48 -4.46 10.19
C THR A 37 10.03 -4.36 10.63
N LYS A 38 9.69 -3.34 11.43
CA LYS A 38 8.32 -3.12 11.91
C LYS A 38 7.38 -2.68 10.78
N LEU A 39 6.15 -3.22 10.76
CA LEU A 39 5.14 -2.93 9.74
C LEU A 39 4.82 -1.43 9.57
N HIS A 40 4.66 -0.70 10.68
CA HIS A 40 4.39 0.75 10.66
C HIS A 40 5.44 1.55 9.87
N SER A 41 6.72 1.16 9.95
CA SER A 41 7.83 1.88 9.33
C SER A 41 7.73 1.86 7.80
N MET A 42 7.11 0.82 7.25
CA MET A 42 6.91 0.64 5.81
C MET A 42 5.54 1.15 5.34
N THR A 43 4.48 0.83 6.08
CA THR A 43 3.10 1.18 5.71
C THR A 43 2.81 2.68 5.71
N ARG A 44 3.59 3.49 6.43
CA ARG A 44 3.53 4.96 6.36
C ARG A 44 3.70 5.52 4.93
N HIS A 45 4.46 4.84 4.08
CA HIS A 45 4.67 5.21 2.68
C HIS A 45 3.47 4.84 1.79
N MET A 46 2.66 3.86 2.21
CA MET A 46 1.47 3.42 1.48
C MET A 46 0.25 4.31 1.67
N LEU A 47 0.25 5.17 2.70
CA LEU A 47 -0.88 6.06 2.99
C LEU A 47 -1.22 7.01 1.83
N GLY A 48 -0.24 7.32 0.98
CA GLY A 48 -0.40 8.15 -0.22
C GLY A 48 -0.84 7.37 -1.47
N LEU A 49 -0.62 6.06 -1.53
CA LEU A 49 -0.81 5.24 -2.73
C LEU A 49 -2.29 5.13 -3.13
N PHE A 50 -3.18 5.08 -2.15
CA PHE A 50 -4.63 4.96 -2.35
C PHE A 50 -5.36 6.31 -2.39
N ARG A 51 -4.68 7.43 -2.66
CA ARG A 51 -5.36 8.73 -2.78
C ARG A 51 -6.37 8.71 -3.93
N GLY A 52 -7.62 9.10 -3.63
CA GLY A 52 -8.72 9.13 -4.62
C GLY A 52 -9.41 7.78 -4.86
N VAL A 53 -9.02 6.71 -4.18
CA VAL A 53 -9.67 5.40 -4.29
C VAL A 53 -10.86 5.32 -3.33
N LYS A 54 -11.98 4.71 -3.77
CA LYS A 54 -13.13 4.45 -2.89
C LYS A 54 -12.68 3.50 -1.77
N GLY A 55 -12.94 3.90 -0.52
CA GLY A 55 -12.49 3.16 0.66
C GLY A 55 -11.09 3.54 1.20
N ALA A 56 -10.36 4.45 0.53
CA ALA A 56 -9.04 4.90 0.99
C ALA A 56 -9.02 5.50 2.40
N LYS A 57 -10.12 6.14 2.83
CA LYS A 57 -10.27 6.62 4.21
C LYS A 57 -10.26 5.47 5.22
N GLN A 58 -10.95 4.38 4.90
CA GLN A 58 -11.05 3.19 5.75
C GLN A 58 -9.72 2.43 5.77
N PHE A 59 -9.05 2.31 4.62
CA PHE A 59 -7.69 1.78 4.52
C PHE A 59 -6.71 2.52 5.45
N ARG A 60 -6.66 3.85 5.37
CA ARG A 60 -5.76 4.67 6.22
C ARG A 60 -6.09 4.51 7.70
N ARG A 61 -7.38 4.52 8.04
CA ARG A 61 -7.82 4.33 9.43
C ARG A 61 -7.38 2.96 9.97
N TYR A 62 -7.64 1.90 9.23
CA TYR A 62 -7.31 0.54 9.65
C TYR A 62 -5.79 0.35 9.84
N LEU A 63 -4.97 0.85 8.91
CA LEU A 63 -3.51 0.81 9.06
C LEU A 63 -3.03 1.62 10.27
N SER A 64 -3.53 2.84 10.46
CA SER A 64 -3.11 3.66 11.60
C SER A 64 -3.49 3.04 12.95
N GLU A 65 -4.60 2.31 13.01
CA GLU A 65 -5.04 1.64 14.25
C GLU A 65 -4.26 0.34 14.52
N ASN A 66 -3.88 -0.41 13.48
CA ASN A 66 -3.38 -1.79 13.65
C ASN A 66 -1.88 -1.97 13.36
N ALA A 67 -1.25 -1.08 12.56
CA ALA A 67 0.15 -1.26 12.13
C ALA A 67 1.19 -0.89 13.21
N TYR A 68 0.77 -0.21 14.27
CA TYR A 68 1.61 0.14 15.43
C TYR A 68 1.65 -0.95 16.50
N SER A 69 0.83 -1.99 16.39
CA SER A 69 0.86 -3.11 17.33
C SER A 69 2.21 -3.83 17.26
N GLU A 70 2.76 -4.23 18.40
CA GLU A 70 3.99 -5.04 18.46
C GLU A 70 3.81 -6.39 17.78
N ASN A 71 2.58 -6.89 17.72
CA ASN A 71 2.21 -8.14 17.05
C ASN A 71 1.59 -7.91 15.67
N ALA A 72 1.81 -6.75 15.06
CA ALA A 72 1.29 -6.47 13.72
C ALA A 72 1.91 -7.44 12.70
N SER A 73 1.08 -8.20 12.00
CA SER A 73 1.45 -9.10 10.91
C SER A 73 1.08 -8.52 9.54
N ILE A 74 1.54 -9.16 8.46
CA ILE A 74 1.14 -8.82 7.09
C ILE A 74 -0.39 -8.86 6.88
N ASP A 75 -1.13 -9.63 7.70
CA ASP A 75 -2.60 -9.69 7.66
C ASP A 75 -3.26 -8.32 7.87
N VAL A 76 -2.61 -7.45 8.66
CA VAL A 76 -3.08 -6.07 8.88
C VAL A 76 -3.13 -5.32 7.54
N LEU A 77 -2.13 -5.53 6.69
CA LEU A 77 -2.07 -4.90 5.38
C LEU A 77 -3.13 -5.48 4.43
N TYR A 78 -3.26 -6.80 4.36
CA TYR A 78 -4.31 -7.43 3.54
C TYR A 78 -5.72 -6.99 3.96
N LYS A 79 -5.99 -6.94 5.27
CA LYS A 79 -7.27 -6.44 5.79
C LYS A 79 -7.48 -4.98 5.45
N ALA A 80 -6.44 -4.14 5.48
CA ALA A 80 -6.53 -2.76 5.05
C ALA A 80 -6.87 -2.67 3.55
N LEU A 81 -6.17 -3.42 2.69
CA LEU A 81 -6.36 -3.44 1.24
C LEU A 81 -7.79 -3.88 0.87
N SER A 82 -8.37 -4.84 1.59
CA SER A 82 -9.78 -5.26 1.40
C SER A 82 -10.80 -4.12 1.61
N LYS A 83 -10.39 -3.00 2.23
CA LYS A 83 -11.25 -1.82 2.42
C LYS A 83 -11.25 -0.88 1.21
N THR A 84 -10.43 -1.10 0.20
CA THR A 84 -10.38 -0.30 -1.03
C THR A 84 -10.94 -1.06 -2.22
N GLU A 85 -11.69 -0.38 -3.08
CA GLU A 85 -12.08 -0.93 -4.39
C GLU A 85 -10.89 -0.81 -5.37
N GLY A 86 -10.49 -1.92 -6.01
CA GLY A 86 -9.28 -2.00 -6.84
C GLY A 86 -8.03 -2.52 -6.10
N ALA A 87 -8.24 -3.35 -5.08
CA ALA A 87 -7.21 -4.17 -4.46
C ALA A 87 -7.61 -5.67 -4.43
N THR A 88 -8.67 -6.02 -5.17
CA THR A 88 -9.23 -7.36 -5.32
C THR A 88 -9.61 -7.58 -6.78
#